data_AF-A0A968QQ71-F1
#
_entry.id   AF-A0A968QQ71-F1
#
_cell.length_a   1.000
_cell.length_b   1.000
_cell.length_c   1.000
_cell.angle_alpha   90.00
_cell.angle_beta   90.00
_cell.angle_gamma   90.00
#
_symmetry.space_group_name_H-M   'P 1'
#
loop_
_entity.id
_entity.type
_entity.pdbx_description
1 polymer ?
#
loop_
_entity_poly.entity_id
_entity_poly.type
_entity_poly.pdbx_seq_one_letter_code
_entity_poly.pdbx_strand_id
1 'polypeptide(L)'
;MNFRKLSAQKFFYSMLYRYWNVPALPEYAELMRHDSWSEEQLRALQEQKLTELLRYACANIPYYRRVMEKSGIRAEDIEHKDALSVFPILTKKLIQENSDSLVSPNMSAGEYSTEYSGGSTGQPPRSGDRLQLVRR
;
A
#
# COMPACT_ATOMS: atom_id res chain seq x y z
N MET A 1 9.63 45.79 -1.01
CA MET A 1 9.29 44.36 -1.18
C MET A 1 8.08 44.04 -0.30
N ASN A 2 6.92 43.77 -0.89
CA ASN A 2 5.61 43.81 -0.21
C ASN A 2 5.27 42.51 0.54
N PHE A 3 5.55 42.47 1.85
CA PHE A 3 5.26 41.33 2.74
C PHE A 3 3.75 41.06 3.00
N ARG A 4 2.84 41.95 2.57
CA ARG A 4 1.39 41.86 2.89
C ARG A 4 0.57 40.95 1.96
N LYS A 5 1.12 40.51 0.82
CA LYS A 5 0.38 39.67 -0.16
C LYS A 5 0.53 38.15 0.04
N LEU A 6 1.51 37.70 0.83
CA LEU A 6 1.74 36.26 1.06
C LEU A 6 0.79 35.62 2.08
N SER A 7 0.15 36.40 2.96
CA SER A 7 -0.73 35.86 4.01
C SER A 7 -2.10 35.42 3.45
N ALA A 8 -2.73 36.25 2.62
CA ALA A 8 -4.03 35.95 2.01
C ALA A 8 -3.95 34.78 1.03
N GLN A 9 -2.84 34.66 0.29
CA GLN A 9 -2.60 33.54 -0.61
C GLN A 9 -2.49 32.23 0.18
N LYS A 10 -1.69 32.17 1.24
CA LYS A 10 -1.56 30.97 2.10
C LYS A 10 -2.88 30.58 2.75
N PHE A 11 -3.68 31.56 3.16
CA PHE A 11 -5.01 31.33 3.74
C PHE A 11 -6.02 30.80 2.70
N PHE A 12 -5.97 31.34 1.48
CA PHE A 12 -6.80 30.87 0.37
C PHE A 12 -6.42 29.45 -0.05
N TYR A 13 -5.12 29.13 -0.12
CA TYR A 13 -4.66 27.76 -0.36
C TYR A 13 -5.07 26.83 0.78
N SER A 14 -4.86 27.17 2.05
CA SER A 14 -5.27 26.28 3.16
C SER A 14 -6.78 26.06 3.21
N MET A 15 -7.57 27.08 2.85
CA MET A 15 -9.02 26.99 2.75
C MET A 15 -9.47 26.15 1.54
N LEU A 16 -8.82 26.31 0.38
CA LEU A 16 -9.04 25.45 -0.80
C LEU A 16 -8.64 24.00 -0.53
N TYR A 17 -7.49 23.74 0.11
CA TYR A 17 -7.05 22.40 0.48
C TYR A 17 -8.01 21.73 1.47
N ARG A 18 -8.55 22.50 2.42
CA ARG A 18 -9.56 22.00 3.36
C ARG A 18 -10.92 21.77 2.70
N TYR A 19 -11.29 22.57 1.70
CA TYR A 19 -12.54 22.46 0.95
C TYR A 19 -12.52 21.36 -0.11
N TRP A 20 -11.35 21.07 -0.70
CA TRP A 20 -11.16 20.02 -1.70
C TRP A 20 -11.01 18.60 -1.12
N ASN A 21 -11.11 18.44 0.21
CA ASN A 21 -11.00 17.14 0.89
C ASN A 21 -9.83 16.29 0.36
N VAL A 22 -8.67 16.95 0.12
CA VAL A 22 -7.48 16.25 -0.36
C VAL A 22 -7.04 15.33 0.78
N PRO A 23 -7.12 14.01 0.62
CA PRO A 23 -6.88 13.09 1.74
C PRO A 23 -5.49 13.23 2.34
N ALA A 24 -4.53 13.78 1.58
CA ALA A 24 -3.10 13.77 1.85
C ALA A 24 -2.57 14.68 2.98
N LEU A 25 -3.41 15.47 3.66
CA LEU A 25 -2.92 16.41 4.69
C LEU A 25 -2.41 15.72 5.97
N PRO A 26 -3.06 14.68 6.52
CA PRO A 26 -2.56 13.95 7.68
C PRO A 26 -1.29 13.16 7.37
N GLU A 27 -1.23 12.45 6.23
CA GLU A 27 -0.06 11.67 5.83
C GLU A 27 1.14 12.58 5.53
N TYR A 28 0.90 13.74 4.91
CA TYR A 28 1.94 14.76 4.73
C TYR A 28 2.42 15.30 6.08
N ALA A 29 1.52 15.54 7.04
CA ALA A 29 1.91 15.97 8.38
C ALA A 29 2.70 14.89 9.14
N GLU A 30 2.37 13.60 8.98
CA GLU A 30 3.15 12.48 9.51
C GLU A 30 4.55 12.43 8.88
N LEU A 31 4.65 12.51 7.55
CA LEU A 31 5.93 12.55 6.84
C LEU A 31 6.82 13.70 7.31
N MET A 32 6.27 14.91 7.44
CA MET A 32 7.01 16.08 7.93
C MET A 32 7.46 15.96 9.38
N ARG A 33 6.81 15.11 10.22
CA ARG A 33 7.28 14.83 11.59
C ARG A 33 8.52 13.96 11.62
N HIS A 34 8.77 13.20 10.56
CA HIS A 34 9.93 12.33 10.42
C HIS A 34 11.15 13.03 9.81
N ASP A 35 11.00 14.28 9.34
CA ASP A 35 12.04 15.04 8.64
C ASP A 35 13.27 15.35 9.53
N SER A 36 13.11 15.27 10.85
CA SER A 36 14.18 15.46 11.83
C SER A 36 14.60 14.17 12.55
N TRP A 37 14.18 13.00 12.07
CA TRP A 37 14.47 11.73 12.72
C TRP A 37 15.87 11.24 12.39
N SER A 38 16.49 10.53 13.34
CA SER A 38 17.75 9.83 13.09
C SER A 38 17.52 8.58 12.23
N GLU A 39 18.59 8.07 11.63
CA GLU A 39 18.53 6.86 10.82
C GLU A 39 18.02 5.65 11.64
N GLU A 40 18.39 5.56 12.91
CA GLU A 40 17.91 4.51 13.83
C GLU A 40 16.40 4.61 14.08
N GLN A 41 15.87 5.83 14.24
CA GLN A 41 14.44 6.04 14.44
C GLN A 41 13.63 5.68 13.19
N LEU A 42 14.14 6.05 12.00
CA LEU A 42 13.52 5.69 10.73
C LEU A 42 13.57 4.18 10.48
N ARG A 43 14.70 3.52 10.78
CA ARG A 43 14.81 2.07 10.70
C ARG A 43 13.79 1.40 11.61
N ALA A 44 13.74 1.77 12.89
CA ALA A 44 12.79 1.16 13.83
C ALA A 44 11.33 1.30 13.36
N LEU A 45 10.95 2.44 12.78
CA LEU A 45 9.61 2.64 12.22
C LEU A 45 9.35 1.78 10.98
N GLN A 46 10.31 1.73 10.06
CA GLN A 46 10.20 0.90 8.86
C GLN A 46 10.06 -0.58 9.24
N GLU A 47 10.84 -1.04 10.20
CA GLU A 47 10.84 -2.40 10.73
C GLU A 47 9.50 -2.75 11.38
N GLN A 48 8.94 -1.83 12.18
CA GLN A 48 7.62 -1.99 12.77
C GLN A 48 6.54 -2.09 11.69
N LYS A 49 6.47 -1.12 10.76
CA LYS A 49 5.46 -1.08 9.69
C LYS A 49 5.57 -2.30 8.78
N LEU A 50 6.79 -2.74 8.48
CA LEU A 50 7.06 -3.92 7.66
C LEU A 50 6.58 -5.21 8.35
N THR A 51 6.91 -5.38 9.64
CA THR A 51 6.49 -6.56 10.40
C THR A 51 4.97 -6.65 10.47
N GLU A 52 4.29 -5.53 10.73
CA GLU A 52 2.82 -5.45 10.75
C GLU A 52 2.20 -5.83 9.40
N LEU A 53 2.73 -5.28 8.31
CA LEU A 53 2.27 -5.57 6.95
C LEU A 53 2.41 -7.07 6.60
N LEU A 54 3.56 -7.66 6.92
CA LEU A 54 3.84 -9.06 6.61
C LEU A 54 3.00 -10.02 7.44
N ARG A 55 2.78 -9.72 8.72
CA ARG A 55 1.84 -10.46 9.58
C ARG A 55 0.43 -10.40 9.04
N TYR A 56 -0.03 -9.21 8.67
CA TYR A 56 -1.34 -9.02 8.05
C TYR A 56 -1.46 -9.83 6.75
N ALA A 57 -0.44 -9.79 5.89
CA ALA A 57 -0.43 -10.52 4.63
C ALA A 57 -0.52 -12.04 4.86
N CYS A 58 0.27 -12.58 5.77
CA CYS A 58 0.23 -14.00 6.13
C CYS A 58 -1.12 -14.41 6.74
N ALA A 59 -1.70 -13.54 7.57
CA ALA A 59 -2.95 -13.81 8.26
C ALA A 59 -4.19 -13.67 7.37
N ASN A 60 -4.18 -12.81 6.35
CA ASN A 60 -5.41 -12.44 5.61
C ASN A 60 -5.37 -12.77 4.12
N ILE A 61 -4.19 -12.84 3.48
CA ILE A 61 -4.08 -13.02 2.03
C ILE A 61 -3.93 -14.51 1.70
N PRO A 62 -4.85 -15.11 0.91
CA PRO A 62 -4.89 -16.55 0.66
C PRO A 62 -3.58 -17.12 0.08
N TYR A 63 -2.94 -16.39 -0.83
CA TYR A 63 -1.66 -16.79 -1.42
C TYR A 63 -0.57 -16.91 -0.36
N TYR A 64 -0.37 -15.87 0.45
CA TYR A 64 0.68 -15.85 1.47
C TYR A 64 0.41 -16.87 2.57
N ARG A 65 -0.85 -17.02 3.01
CA ARG A 65 -1.22 -18.06 3.98
C ARG A 65 -0.78 -19.44 3.49
N ARG A 66 -1.10 -19.79 2.24
CA ARG A 66 -0.72 -21.09 1.64
C ARG A 66 0.79 -21.27 1.53
N VAL A 67 1.53 -20.23 1.15
CA VAL A 67 3.00 -20.32 1.04
C VAL A 67 3.62 -20.53 2.42
N MET A 68 3.17 -19.79 3.43
CA MET A 68 3.72 -19.88 4.77
C MET A 68 3.35 -21.20 5.47
N GLU A 69 2.12 -21.69 5.29
CA GLU A 69 1.70 -23.02 5.77
C GLU A 69 2.59 -24.14 5.20
N LYS A 70 2.94 -24.07 3.90
CA LYS A 70 3.85 -25.05 3.27
C LYS A 70 5.26 -25.02 3.83
N SER A 71 5.73 -23.85 4.27
CA SER A 71 7.02 -23.69 4.92
C SER A 71 6.98 -23.93 6.43
N GLY A 72 5.80 -24.20 7.01
CA GLY A 72 5.61 -24.42 8.44
C GLY A 72 5.72 -23.14 9.29
N ILE A 73 5.52 -21.97 8.70
CA ILE A 73 5.72 -20.67 9.35
C ILE A 73 4.35 -20.05 9.66
N ARG A 74 4.17 -19.57 10.90
CA ARG A 74 2.96 -18.86 11.31
C ARG A 74 3.18 -17.35 11.27
N ALA A 75 2.10 -16.59 11.20
CA ALA A 75 2.18 -15.12 11.23
C ALA A 75 2.86 -14.61 12.51
N GLU A 76 2.65 -15.31 13.63
CA GLU A 76 3.26 -14.99 14.92
C GLU A 76 4.79 -15.11 14.92
N ASP A 77 5.33 -16.01 14.08
CA ASP A 77 6.77 -16.31 13.98
C ASP A 77 7.52 -15.27 13.13
N ILE A 78 6.80 -14.34 12.49
CA ILE A 78 7.40 -13.26 11.70
C ILE A 78 7.98 -12.23 12.66
N GLU A 79 9.30 -12.26 12.82
CA GLU A 79 10.09 -11.27 13.55
C GLU A 79 10.80 -10.30 12.61
N HIS A 80 11.06 -9.09 13.11
CA HIS A 80 11.67 -7.98 12.36
C HIS A 80 12.91 -8.39 11.53
N LYS A 81 13.85 -9.13 12.13
CA LYS A 81 15.18 -9.39 11.52
C LYS A 81 15.09 -10.27 10.28
N ASP A 82 14.13 -11.19 10.25
CA ASP A 82 13.98 -12.20 9.21
C ASP A 82 12.66 -12.06 8.44
N ALA A 83 11.94 -10.95 8.65
CA ALA A 83 10.60 -10.78 8.11
C ALA A 83 10.58 -10.89 6.58
N LEU A 84 11.61 -10.38 5.89
CA LEU A 84 11.69 -10.43 4.42
C LEU A 84 12.30 -11.72 3.87
N SER A 85 13.24 -12.34 4.58
CA SER A 85 13.96 -13.52 4.10
C SER A 85 13.05 -14.74 3.98
N VAL A 86 11.97 -14.76 4.76
CA VAL A 86 10.94 -15.80 4.76
C VAL A 86 9.96 -15.70 3.58
N PHE A 87 9.82 -14.53 2.96
CA PHE A 87 8.80 -14.30 1.93
C PHE A 87 9.29 -14.66 0.52
N PRO A 88 8.44 -15.29 -0.31
CA PRO A 88 8.81 -15.60 -1.68
C PRO A 88 8.95 -14.32 -2.51
N ILE A 89 9.92 -14.30 -3.42
CA ILE A 89 10.05 -13.22 -4.40
C ILE A 89 8.86 -13.28 -5.37
N LEU A 90 8.06 -12.21 -5.41
CA LEU A 90 6.97 -12.07 -6.36
C LEU A 90 7.50 -11.68 -7.74
N THR A 91 7.33 -12.58 -8.72
CA THR A 91 7.58 -12.27 -10.14
C THR A 91 6.29 -11.87 -10.84
N LYS A 92 6.39 -11.13 -11.96
CA LYS A 92 5.22 -10.75 -12.77
C LYS A 92 4.38 -11.98 -13.17
N LYS A 93 5.03 -13.08 -13.54
CA LYS A 93 4.36 -14.33 -13.91
C LYS A 93 3.57 -14.92 -12.74
N LEU A 94 4.19 -14.96 -11.56
CA LEU A 94 3.54 -15.47 -10.35
C LEU A 94 2.30 -14.65 -9.97
N ILE A 95 2.39 -13.32 -10.09
CA ILE A 95 1.25 -12.43 -9.87
C ILE A 95 0.12 -12.72 -10.87
N GLN A 96 0.44 -12.95 -12.15
CA GLN A 96 -0.55 -13.31 -13.16
C GLN A 96 -1.22 -14.66 -12.90
N GLU A 97 -0.46 -15.65 -12.41
CA GLU A 97 -0.96 -16.99 -12.12
C GLU A 97 -1.78 -17.05 -10.81
N ASN A 98 -1.58 -16.11 -9.90
CA ASN A 98 -2.16 -16.14 -8.55
C ASN A 98 -2.98 -14.88 -8.21
N SER A 99 -3.35 -14.08 -9.22
CA SER A 99 -3.97 -12.75 -9.06
C SER A 99 -5.17 -12.76 -8.11
N ASP A 100 -6.11 -13.70 -8.30
CA ASP A 100 -7.31 -13.81 -7.47
C ASP A 100 -6.99 -14.16 -6.01
N SER A 101 -5.90 -14.87 -5.75
CA SER A 101 -5.48 -15.28 -4.40
C SER A 101 -4.56 -14.27 -3.69
N LEU A 102 -4.13 -13.22 -4.39
CA LEU A 102 -3.31 -12.13 -3.86
C LEU A 102 -4.16 -10.98 -3.28
N VAL A 103 -5.47 -11.06 -3.40
CA VAL A 103 -6.41 -10.07 -2.85
C VAL A 103 -6.97 -10.57 -1.51
N SER A 104 -7.22 -9.64 -0.58
CA SER A 104 -7.87 -9.97 0.68
C SER A 104 -9.33 -10.37 0.43
N PRO A 105 -9.80 -11.53 0.95
CA PRO A 105 -11.18 -11.99 0.74
C PRO A 105 -12.21 -11.10 1.45
N ASN A 106 -11.76 -10.25 2.38
CA ASN A 106 -12.62 -9.30 3.09
C ASN A 106 -12.86 -8.00 2.31
N MET A 107 -12.25 -7.82 1.14
CA MET A 107 -12.50 -6.66 0.29
C MET A 107 -13.69 -6.89 -0.63
N SER A 108 -14.65 -5.98 -0.58
CA SER A 108 -15.81 -5.97 -1.47
C SER A 108 -15.45 -5.39 -2.85
N ALA A 109 -16.22 -5.78 -3.88
CA ALA A 109 -16.09 -5.29 -5.25
C ALA A 109 -16.47 -3.79 -5.32
N GLY A 110 -15.51 -2.92 -4.98
CA GLY A 110 -15.70 -1.48 -4.82
C GLY A 110 -14.67 -0.83 -3.89
N GLU A 111 -14.00 -1.63 -3.04
CA GLU A 111 -12.94 -1.16 -2.14
C GLU A 111 -11.55 -1.17 -2.79
N TYR A 112 -11.43 -1.66 -4.03
CA TYR A 112 -10.19 -1.59 -4.80
C TYR A 112 -10.45 -1.21 -6.26
N SER A 113 -9.57 -0.37 -6.81
CA SER A 113 -9.48 -0.10 -8.24
C SER A 113 -8.50 -1.07 -8.89
N THR A 114 -8.92 -1.69 -9.98
CA THR A 114 -7.98 -2.44 -10.84
C THR A 114 -7.24 -1.44 -11.72
N GLU A 115 -5.97 -1.21 -11.39
CA GLU A 115 -5.05 -0.41 -12.19
C GLU A 115 -4.04 -1.30 -12.90
N TYR A 116 -3.75 -0.94 -14.15
CA TYR A 116 -2.80 -1.68 -14.99
C TYR A 116 -1.49 -0.92 -15.04
N SER A 117 -0.39 -1.58 -14.69
CA SER A 117 0.94 -1.02 -14.93
C SER A 117 1.23 -1.01 -16.43
N GLY A 118 1.54 0.17 -16.98
CA GLY A 118 1.90 0.37 -18.39
C GLY A 118 3.28 -0.20 -18.70
N GLY A 119 3.40 -1.52 -18.80
CA GLY A 119 4.65 -2.20 -19.17
C GLY A 119 4.68 -2.64 -20.63
N SER A 120 5.82 -2.43 -21.32
CA SER A 120 6.02 -2.70 -22.77
C SER A 120 5.91 -4.18 -23.19
N THR A 121 5.61 -5.10 -22.27
CA THR A 121 5.47 -6.54 -22.52
C THR A 121 4.04 -6.98 -22.86
N GLY A 122 3.13 -6.04 -23.15
CA GLY A 122 1.88 -6.27 -23.89
C GLY A 122 0.77 -7.04 -23.17
N GLN A 123 1.04 -7.68 -22.03
CA GLN A 123 0.01 -8.33 -21.23
C GLN A 123 -0.14 -7.64 -19.86
N PRO A 124 -1.21 -6.85 -19.66
CA PRO A 124 -1.59 -6.38 -18.34
C PRO A 124 -1.89 -7.55 -17.40
N PRO A 125 -1.66 -7.43 -16.08
CA PRO A 125 -2.08 -8.43 -15.12
C PRO A 125 -3.59 -8.66 -15.22
N ARG A 126 -4.03 -9.91 -15.44
CA ARG A 126 -5.45 -10.27 -15.43
C ARG A 126 -5.87 -10.50 -13.98
N SER A 127 -6.35 -9.44 -13.34
CA SER A 127 -6.97 -9.50 -12.02
C SER A 127 -8.45 -9.15 -12.18
N GLY A 128 -9.32 -10.16 -12.05
CA GLY A 128 -10.78 -10.01 -12.09
C GLY A 128 -11.38 -9.81 -13.48
N ASP A 129 -12.21 -10.76 -13.92
CA ASP A 129 -12.90 -10.68 -15.21
C ASP A 129 -13.82 -9.46 -15.31
N ARG A 130 -13.69 -8.82 -16.47
CA ARG A 130 -14.59 -7.86 -17.10
C ARG A 130 -16.09 -8.21 -16.91
N LEU A 131 -16.78 -7.55 -15.97
CA LEU A 131 -18.22 -7.34 -16.09
C LEU A 131 -18.46 -5.96 -16.73
N GLN A 132 -18.86 -6.00 -17.99
CA GLN A 132 -19.25 -4.83 -18.75
C GLN A 132 -20.56 -4.23 -18.24
N LEU A 133 -20.65 -2.90 -18.36
CA LEU A 133 -21.83 -2.11 -18.71
C LEU A 133 -23.17 -2.53 -18.10
N VAL A 134 -23.72 -1.68 -17.24
CA VAL A 134 -25.01 -1.03 -17.52
C VAL A 134 -24.93 0.43 -17.10
N ARG A 135 -24.81 1.32 -18.10
CA ARG A 135 -25.41 2.65 -18.04
C ARG A 135 -26.91 2.45 -17.82
N ARG A 136 -27.45 2.98 -16.72
CA ARG A 136 -28.76 3.63 -16.70
C ARG A 136 -28.71 4.80 -15.75
#